data_AF-A0A507FCS1-F1
#
_entry.id   AF-A0A507FCS1-F1
#
_cell.length_a   1.000
_cell.length_b   1.000
_cell.length_c   1.000
_cell.angle_alpha   90.00
_cell.angle_beta   90.00
_cell.angle_gamma   90.00
#
_symmetry.space_group_name_H-M   'P 1'
#
loop_
_entity.id
_entity.type
_entity.pdbx_description
1 polymer ?
#
loop_
_entity_poly.entity_id
_entity_poly.type
_entity_poly.pdbx_seq_one_letter_code
_entity_poly.pdbx_strand_id
1 'polypeptide(L)'
;MAAIALVLLSAAAQAQYFQGGETEPGLPSGCVGSYPNITMCREKNWYLGDTVDICKPLIPYPLPGQQVYIKDPINFCINLPNPDSIFLKNNYYSKGLRPTVVQAEGFVQAFCSGPYLPPGAKPFPVGAIRSAHVMKNFTVPGQHYYQVHGTMDCDALNINCTQSFPGAYDDGGQYDDGPFISCGKEPYSGVDNSTSGNLGFKHYVEMAGNGLFCMRVCEPGTLVEGGACDVTHDTEGCEKYMRVKFTSGFDYVDLAAPGAVTTFSVSLPPLPSPTAMPSSGGGSGGGAGAPVNTVNPSSKSGAISRTWSCSAVFVLLFALYIV
;
A
#
# COMPACT_ATOMS: atom_id res chain seq x y z
N MET A 1 -17.78 -23.69 -13.34
CA MET A 1 -17.03 -22.47 -13.72
C MET A 1 -16.17 -22.03 -12.52
N ALA A 2 -15.08 -22.74 -12.23
CA ALA A 2 -14.31 -22.56 -11.00
C ALA A 2 -12.79 -22.73 -11.21
N ALA A 3 -12.27 -22.31 -12.38
CA ALA A 3 -10.86 -22.52 -12.75
C ALA A 3 -10.20 -21.30 -13.41
N ILE A 4 -10.74 -20.09 -13.22
CA ILE A 4 -10.18 -18.85 -13.80
C ILE A 4 -9.65 -17.88 -12.72
N ALA A 5 -9.85 -18.16 -11.42
CA ALA A 5 -9.43 -17.27 -10.34
C ALA A 5 -8.00 -17.52 -9.81
N LEU A 6 -7.33 -18.62 -10.19
CA LEU A 6 -6.06 -19.03 -9.57
C LEU A 6 -4.79 -18.66 -10.35
N VAL A 7 -4.91 -18.00 -11.52
CA VAL A 7 -3.76 -17.70 -12.41
C VAL A 7 -3.26 -16.26 -12.28
N LEU A 8 -3.92 -15.40 -11.49
CA LEU A 8 -3.47 -14.01 -11.27
C LEU A 8 -2.59 -13.82 -10.02
N LEU A 9 -2.39 -14.86 -9.20
CA LEU A 9 -1.53 -14.79 -8.01
C LEU A 9 -0.05 -15.14 -8.27
N SER A 10 0.29 -15.62 -9.46
CA SER A 10 1.66 -16.05 -9.80
C SER A 10 2.47 -15.06 -10.64
N ALA A 11 1.92 -13.88 -10.98
CA ALA A 11 2.55 -12.94 -11.91
C ALA A 11 3.38 -11.80 -11.26
N ALA A 12 3.46 -11.70 -9.94
CA ALA A 12 4.13 -10.56 -9.27
C ALA A 12 5.51 -10.88 -8.65
N ALA A 13 6.13 -12.00 -9.00
CA ALA A 13 7.54 -12.27 -8.67
C ALA A 13 8.48 -11.94 -9.85
N GLN A 14 8.10 -10.98 -10.71
CA GLN A 14 9.00 -10.48 -11.75
C GLN A 14 10.12 -9.69 -11.07
N ALA A 15 11.35 -10.11 -11.34
CA ALA A 15 12.54 -9.77 -10.60
C ALA A 15 12.64 -8.27 -10.25
N GLN A 16 12.95 -7.99 -8.98
CA GLN A 16 13.32 -6.66 -8.46
C GLN A 16 14.47 -6.02 -9.24
N TYR A 17 15.24 -6.86 -9.94
CA TYR A 17 16.37 -6.49 -10.76
C TYR A 17 16.31 -7.19 -12.13
N PHE A 18 16.49 -6.40 -13.19
CA PHE A 18 16.81 -6.91 -14.52
C PHE A 18 17.98 -6.11 -15.08
N GLN A 19 19.07 -6.79 -15.45
CA GLN A 19 20.25 -6.10 -15.98
C GLN A 19 19.90 -5.35 -17.27
N GLY A 20 20.11 -4.03 -17.27
CA GLY A 20 19.75 -3.15 -18.39
C GLY A 20 18.24 -2.86 -18.51
N GLY A 21 17.44 -3.23 -17.51
CA GLY A 21 16.02 -2.92 -17.43
C GLY A 21 15.74 -1.49 -16.96
N GLU A 22 14.46 -1.17 -16.84
CA GLU A 22 14.01 0.09 -16.23
C GLU A 22 14.54 0.23 -14.79
N THR A 23 14.70 1.47 -14.34
CA THR A 23 15.26 1.77 -13.02
C THR A 23 14.34 2.72 -12.28
N GLU A 24 13.90 2.33 -11.09
CA GLU A 24 13.15 3.19 -10.19
C GLU A 24 14.07 4.30 -9.68
N PRO A 25 13.62 5.57 -9.62
CA PRO A 25 14.43 6.66 -9.12
C PRO A 25 15.01 6.38 -7.73
N GLY A 26 16.32 6.59 -7.57
CA GLY A 26 17.04 6.36 -6.30
C GLY A 26 17.60 4.95 -6.12
N LEU A 27 17.26 3.99 -6.99
CA LEU A 27 17.81 2.64 -6.96
C LEU A 27 18.98 2.45 -7.94
N PRO A 28 19.83 1.41 -7.75
CA PRO A 28 20.84 1.02 -8.72
C PRO A 28 20.25 0.68 -10.10
N SER A 29 21.07 0.78 -11.15
CA SER A 29 20.64 0.50 -12.52
C SER A 29 20.02 -0.90 -12.66
N GLY A 30 18.85 -0.97 -13.29
CA GLY A 30 18.09 -2.20 -13.50
C GLY A 30 17.22 -2.62 -12.33
N CYS A 31 17.21 -1.86 -11.23
CA CYS A 31 16.37 -2.14 -10.06
C CYS A 31 15.05 -1.38 -10.12
N VAL A 32 13.94 -2.09 -9.93
CA VAL A 32 12.59 -1.51 -9.83
C VAL A 32 12.05 -1.52 -8.40
N GLY A 33 12.68 -2.27 -7.49
CA GLY A 33 12.35 -2.31 -6.06
C GLY A 33 13.55 -2.82 -5.24
N SER A 34 13.54 -2.59 -3.92
CA SER A 34 14.63 -2.95 -3.01
C SER A 34 14.07 -3.60 -1.74
N TYR A 35 13.72 -4.88 -1.87
CA TYR A 35 13.17 -5.71 -0.80
C TYR A 35 13.53 -7.17 -1.06
N PRO A 36 13.39 -8.09 -0.10
CA PRO A 36 13.82 -9.46 -0.31
C PRO A 36 12.77 -10.29 -1.03
N ASN A 37 13.24 -11.34 -1.73
CA ASN A 37 12.36 -12.30 -2.38
C ASN A 37 11.56 -13.10 -1.33
N ILE A 38 10.23 -13.10 -1.43
CA ILE A 38 9.35 -13.74 -0.46
C ILE A 38 9.53 -15.27 -0.37
N THR A 39 9.87 -15.93 -1.48
CA THR A 39 10.16 -17.37 -1.50
C THR A 39 11.41 -17.66 -0.70
N MET A 40 12.48 -16.88 -0.93
CA MET A 40 13.72 -16.99 -0.16
C MET A 40 13.49 -16.69 1.33
N CYS A 41 12.68 -15.69 1.65
CA CYS A 41 12.29 -15.38 3.02
C CYS A 41 11.64 -16.56 3.72
N ARG A 42 10.66 -17.21 3.07
CA ARG A 42 10.00 -18.40 3.63
C ARG A 42 10.98 -19.57 3.81
N GLU A 43 11.82 -19.83 2.83
CA GLU A 43 12.82 -20.91 2.88
C GLU A 43 13.86 -20.70 4.01
N LYS A 44 14.20 -19.44 4.31
CA LYS A 44 15.14 -19.07 5.36
C LYS A 44 14.46 -18.70 6.69
N ASN A 45 13.20 -19.06 6.88
CA ASN A 45 12.43 -18.77 8.10
C ASN A 45 12.51 -17.28 8.51
N TRP A 46 12.32 -16.40 7.53
CA TRP A 46 12.28 -14.94 7.66
C TRP A 46 13.58 -14.27 8.14
N TYR A 47 14.71 -14.99 8.09
CA TYR A 47 16.03 -14.45 8.41
C TYR A 47 17.06 -14.77 7.32
N LEU A 48 17.52 -13.74 6.62
CA LEU A 48 18.37 -13.89 5.43
C LEU A 48 19.87 -13.99 5.71
N GLY A 49 20.31 -13.75 6.96
CA GLY A 49 21.72 -13.75 7.33
C GLY A 49 22.54 -12.77 6.47
N ASP A 50 23.66 -13.22 5.91
CA ASP A 50 24.58 -12.37 5.13
C ASP A 50 24.12 -12.05 3.71
N THR A 51 22.83 -12.27 3.39
CA THR A 51 22.30 -11.96 2.06
C THR A 51 22.31 -10.44 1.84
N VAL A 52 22.91 -10.01 0.73
CA VAL A 52 23.03 -8.60 0.35
C VAL A 52 21.89 -8.23 -0.60
N ASP A 53 21.23 -7.11 -0.33
CA ASP A 53 20.33 -6.49 -1.30
C ASP A 53 21.14 -5.85 -2.43
N ILE A 54 21.08 -6.44 -3.62
CA ILE A 54 21.74 -5.91 -4.83
C ILE A 54 21.13 -4.58 -5.29
N CYS A 55 19.87 -4.31 -4.90
CA CYS A 55 19.14 -3.10 -5.23
C CYS A 55 19.19 -2.07 -4.11
N LYS A 56 20.00 -2.31 -3.07
CA LYS A 56 20.24 -1.37 -1.97
C LYS A 56 20.53 0.04 -2.54
N PRO A 57 19.75 1.06 -2.17
CA PRO A 57 19.94 2.42 -2.64
C PRO A 57 21.29 2.98 -2.21
N LEU A 58 21.91 3.81 -3.06
CA LEU A 58 23.22 4.43 -2.82
C LEU A 58 23.15 5.72 -1.97
N ILE A 59 21.95 6.17 -1.66
CA ILE A 59 21.66 7.43 -0.95
C ILE A 59 21.49 7.18 0.56
N PRO A 60 21.62 8.22 1.42
CA PRO A 60 21.35 8.08 2.84
C PRO A 60 19.91 7.64 3.11
N TYR A 61 19.73 6.88 4.18
CA TYR A 61 18.42 6.41 4.63
C TYR A 61 17.84 7.31 5.72
N PRO A 62 16.52 7.52 5.73
CA PRO A 62 15.54 6.93 4.83
C PRO A 62 15.52 7.55 3.42
N LEU A 63 15.05 6.81 2.41
CA LEU A 63 14.97 7.32 1.04
C LEU A 63 14.07 8.55 0.93
N PRO A 64 14.43 9.56 0.13
CA PRO A 64 13.51 10.63 -0.25
C PRO A 64 12.20 10.04 -0.78
N GLY A 65 11.10 10.57 -0.27
CA GLY A 65 9.76 10.09 -0.56
C GLY A 65 9.33 8.86 0.23
N GLN A 66 10.13 8.32 1.14
CA GLN A 66 9.73 7.22 2.05
C GLN A 66 9.92 7.59 3.52
N GLN A 67 9.91 8.89 3.80
CA GLN A 67 10.12 9.49 5.11
C GLN A 67 8.77 9.92 5.69
N VAL A 68 8.34 9.28 6.77
CA VAL A 68 7.09 9.62 7.47
C VAL A 68 7.35 10.50 8.69
N TYR A 69 6.35 11.24 9.15
CA TYR A 69 6.39 11.97 10.41
C TYR A 69 4.98 12.17 10.98
N ILE A 70 4.87 12.43 12.27
CA ILE A 70 3.62 12.77 12.95
C ILE A 70 3.87 13.95 13.88
N LYS A 71 3.14 15.05 13.68
CA LYS A 71 3.17 16.20 14.60
C LYS A 71 1.81 16.43 15.25
N ASP A 72 0.78 16.57 14.41
CA ASP A 72 -0.60 16.83 14.83
C ASP A 72 -1.55 16.34 13.70
N PRO A 73 -2.88 16.33 13.88
CA PRO A 73 -3.79 15.69 12.93
C PRO A 73 -3.95 16.43 11.60
N ILE A 74 -3.31 17.60 11.44
CA ILE A 74 -3.23 18.32 10.17
C ILE A 74 -1.78 18.47 9.67
N ASN A 75 -0.81 17.85 10.34
CA ASN A 75 0.62 17.84 10.01
C ASN A 75 1.20 16.45 10.28
N PHE A 76 1.12 15.55 9.30
CA PHE A 76 1.66 14.19 9.37
C PHE A 76 1.84 13.63 7.96
N CYS A 77 2.66 12.59 7.80
CA CYS A 77 2.73 11.79 6.58
C CYS A 77 2.46 10.32 6.89
N ILE A 78 1.91 9.61 5.92
CA ILE A 78 1.84 8.14 5.90
C ILE A 78 2.33 7.63 4.54
N ASN A 79 2.81 6.41 4.48
CA ASN A 79 3.22 5.76 3.24
C ASN A 79 2.01 5.15 2.52
N LEU A 80 1.85 5.44 1.24
CA LEU A 80 0.78 4.86 0.41
C LEU A 80 1.37 4.29 -0.89
N PRO A 81 0.61 3.45 -1.63
CA PRO A 81 1.02 2.98 -2.95
C PRO A 81 1.55 4.11 -3.83
N ASN A 82 2.80 4.03 -4.28
CA ASN A 82 3.41 5.08 -5.07
C ASN A 82 2.80 5.13 -6.48
N PRO A 83 2.06 6.18 -6.87
CA PRO A 83 1.50 6.29 -8.21
C PRO A 83 2.58 6.40 -9.28
N ASP A 84 3.81 6.77 -8.89
CA ASP A 84 4.93 6.90 -9.80
C ASP A 84 5.80 5.66 -9.97
N SER A 85 5.62 4.64 -9.12
CA SER A 85 6.37 3.39 -9.20
C SER A 85 6.21 2.73 -10.56
N ILE A 86 7.33 2.33 -11.17
CA ILE A 86 7.37 1.59 -12.43
C ILE A 86 6.59 0.29 -12.30
N PHE A 87 6.80 -0.43 -11.19
CA PHE A 87 6.07 -1.67 -10.91
C PHE A 87 4.56 -1.45 -10.83
N LEU A 88 4.11 -0.47 -10.03
CA LEU A 88 2.67 -0.23 -9.85
C LEU A 88 2.00 0.33 -11.11
N LYS A 89 2.70 1.18 -11.88
CA LYS A 89 2.26 1.65 -13.19
C LYS A 89 2.03 0.48 -14.15
N ASN A 90 3.03 -0.38 -14.31
CA ASN A 90 2.99 -1.47 -15.28
C ASN A 90 1.99 -2.57 -14.89
N ASN A 91 1.79 -2.81 -13.60
CA ASN A 91 0.94 -3.90 -13.13
C ASN A 91 -0.51 -3.50 -12.86
N TYR A 92 -0.77 -2.26 -12.43
CA TYR A 92 -2.09 -1.79 -12.00
C TYR A 92 -2.57 -0.54 -12.76
N TYR A 93 -1.89 0.60 -12.58
CA TYR A 93 -2.45 1.89 -13.02
C TYR A 93 -2.63 1.99 -14.54
N SER A 94 -1.69 1.48 -15.34
CA SER A 94 -1.80 1.47 -16.82
C SER A 94 -2.97 0.65 -17.34
N LYS A 95 -3.53 -0.26 -16.52
CA LYS A 95 -4.67 -1.12 -16.84
C LYS A 95 -5.98 -0.57 -16.27
N GLY A 96 -5.97 0.63 -15.69
CA GLY A 96 -7.12 1.20 -14.98
C GLY A 96 -7.45 0.48 -13.67
N LEU A 97 -6.51 -0.29 -13.11
CA LEU A 97 -6.66 -0.97 -11.82
C LEU A 97 -5.99 -0.15 -10.72
N ARG A 98 -6.48 -0.30 -9.49
CA ARG A 98 -5.91 0.30 -8.29
C ARG A 98 -5.26 -0.78 -7.43
N PRO A 99 -3.99 -0.62 -7.01
CA PRO A 99 -3.35 -1.58 -6.11
C PRO A 99 -3.98 -1.52 -4.72
N THR A 100 -4.02 -2.66 -4.03
CA THR A 100 -4.23 -2.67 -2.58
C THR A 100 -2.96 -2.24 -1.84
N VAL A 101 -3.10 -1.93 -0.55
CA VAL A 101 -1.96 -1.61 0.33
C VAL A 101 -0.98 -2.80 0.35
N VAL A 102 -1.43 -4.03 0.63
CA VAL A 102 -0.58 -5.25 0.51
C VAL A 102 0.12 -5.38 -0.84
N GLN A 103 -0.57 -5.10 -1.95
CA GLN A 103 0.02 -5.24 -3.30
C GLN A 103 1.09 -4.21 -3.61
N ALA A 104 1.16 -3.13 -2.84
CA ALA A 104 2.09 -2.03 -3.02
C ALA A 104 3.26 -2.03 -2.03
N GLU A 105 3.34 -3.00 -1.13
CA GLU A 105 4.50 -3.19 -0.26
C GLU A 105 5.79 -3.28 -1.11
N GLY A 106 6.81 -2.55 -0.68
CA GLY A 106 8.07 -2.32 -1.39
C GLY A 106 8.04 -1.20 -2.42
N PHE A 107 6.87 -0.61 -2.68
CA PHE A 107 6.64 0.42 -3.71
C PHE A 107 5.84 1.60 -3.16
N VAL A 108 6.23 2.09 -1.99
CA VAL A 108 5.53 3.14 -1.27
C VAL A 108 6.08 4.54 -1.54
N GLN A 109 5.25 5.52 -1.22
CA GLN A 109 5.57 6.95 -1.24
C GLN A 109 4.87 7.62 -0.06
N ALA A 110 5.58 8.49 0.65
CA ALA A 110 5.05 9.30 1.73
C ALA A 110 4.13 10.38 1.16
N PHE A 111 2.90 10.41 1.66
CA PHE A 111 1.92 11.47 1.42
C PHE A 111 1.63 12.21 2.71
N CYS A 112 1.58 13.53 2.65
CA CYS A 112 1.57 14.37 3.83
C CYS A 112 0.40 15.35 3.86
N SER A 113 -0.11 15.57 5.06
CA SER A 113 -0.99 16.66 5.43
C SER A 113 -0.15 17.82 5.97
N GLY A 114 -0.59 19.05 5.72
CA GLY A 114 0.08 20.26 6.16
C GLY A 114 1.09 20.84 5.15
N PRO A 115 1.69 22.00 5.46
CA PRO A 115 2.57 22.72 4.55
C PRO A 115 3.98 22.12 4.46
N TYR A 116 4.38 21.29 5.42
CA TYR A 116 5.70 20.68 5.43
C TYR A 116 5.70 19.35 4.69
N LEU A 117 6.59 19.23 3.69
CA LEU A 117 6.84 18.01 2.92
C LEU A 117 8.31 17.61 3.09
N PRO A 118 8.60 16.43 3.67
CA PRO A 118 9.93 15.84 3.61
C PRO A 118 10.41 15.70 2.17
N PRO A 119 11.74 15.66 1.91
CA PRO A 119 12.27 15.49 0.57
C PRO A 119 11.62 14.33 -0.18
N GLY A 120 11.09 14.60 -1.37
CA GLY A 120 10.43 13.61 -2.21
C GLY A 120 9.00 13.24 -1.80
N ALA A 121 8.50 13.66 -0.63
CA ALA A 121 7.11 13.43 -0.22
C ALA A 121 6.11 14.22 -1.07
N LYS A 122 4.87 13.76 -1.11
CA LYS A 122 3.77 14.38 -1.85
C LYS A 122 2.69 14.91 -0.91
N PRO A 123 1.95 15.97 -1.26
CA PRO A 123 0.77 16.33 -0.49
C PRO A 123 -0.33 15.29 -0.69
N PHE A 124 -1.17 15.07 0.32
CA PHE A 124 -2.42 14.34 0.11
C PHE A 124 -3.31 15.07 -0.91
N PRO A 125 -4.02 14.31 -1.77
CA PRO A 125 -5.16 14.86 -2.51
C PRO A 125 -6.19 15.46 -1.55
N VAL A 126 -6.87 16.53 -1.99
CA VAL A 126 -7.90 17.18 -1.18
C VAL A 126 -9.00 16.18 -0.82
N GLY A 127 -9.30 16.07 0.48
CA GLY A 127 -10.32 15.15 0.99
C GLY A 127 -9.89 13.69 1.12
N ALA A 128 -8.63 13.35 0.81
CA ALA A 128 -8.09 12.00 0.97
C ALA A 128 -8.08 11.53 2.43
N ILE A 129 -7.82 12.43 3.38
CA ILE A 129 -7.94 12.14 4.82
C ILE A 129 -9.28 12.67 5.31
N ARG A 130 -10.07 11.80 5.93
CA ARG A 130 -11.45 12.07 6.40
C ARG A 130 -11.52 12.25 7.92
N SER A 131 -10.60 11.64 8.66
CA SER A 131 -10.33 11.93 10.06
C SER A 131 -8.87 11.63 10.38
N ALA A 132 -8.33 12.27 11.40
CA ALA A 132 -7.01 11.95 11.93
C ALA A 132 -6.94 12.30 13.42
N HIS A 133 -6.47 11.36 14.23
CA HIS A 133 -6.37 11.48 15.67
C HIS A 133 -4.93 11.18 16.07
N VAL A 134 -4.24 12.19 16.57
CA VAL A 134 -2.83 12.08 16.96
C VAL A 134 -2.71 11.96 18.47
N MET A 135 -1.89 11.01 18.90
CA MET A 135 -1.52 10.81 20.28
C MET A 135 -0.01 10.92 20.42
N LYS A 136 0.45 11.70 21.38
CA LYS A 136 1.82 11.66 21.87
C LYS A 136 1.84 10.88 23.18
N ASN A 137 2.63 9.79 23.21
CA ASN A 137 2.76 8.95 24.40
C ASN A 137 4.22 8.87 24.85
N PHE A 138 4.61 9.79 25.73
CA PHE A 138 5.95 9.82 26.33
C PHE A 138 5.90 9.42 27.81
N THR A 139 4.97 8.52 28.17
CA THR A 139 4.74 8.15 29.58
C THR A 139 5.71 7.10 30.12
N VAL A 140 6.35 6.33 29.23
CA VAL A 140 7.31 5.29 29.56
C VAL A 140 8.64 5.58 28.85
N PRO A 141 9.74 5.85 29.59
CA PRO A 141 11.06 6.02 29.00
C PRO A 141 11.50 4.77 28.21
N GLY A 142 12.06 4.96 27.02
CA GLY A 142 12.48 3.85 26.15
C GLY A 142 11.33 3.26 25.32
N GLN A 143 10.11 3.82 25.42
CA GLN A 143 8.93 3.45 24.64
C GLN A 143 8.17 4.69 24.15
N HIS A 144 8.85 5.81 23.91
CA HIS A 144 8.20 7.01 23.40
C HIS A 144 7.74 6.85 21.96
N TYR A 145 6.51 7.28 21.68
CA TYR A 145 5.99 7.34 20.31
C TYR A 145 5.01 8.49 20.10
N TYR A 146 4.90 8.90 18.83
CA TYR A 146 3.69 9.52 18.32
C TYR A 146 2.89 8.47 17.56
N GLN A 147 1.57 8.55 17.62
CA GLN A 147 0.65 7.68 16.93
C GLN A 147 -0.38 8.54 16.21
N VAL A 148 -0.74 8.18 14.99
CA VAL A 148 -1.85 8.75 14.24
C VAL A 148 -2.78 7.63 13.82
N HIS A 149 -4.08 7.87 13.82
CA HIS A 149 -5.04 6.97 13.19
C HIS A 149 -6.24 7.74 12.68
N GLY A 150 -6.95 7.17 11.71
CA GLY A 150 -8.13 7.83 11.18
C GLY A 150 -8.71 7.10 9.99
N THR A 151 -9.50 7.84 9.24
CA THR A 151 -10.20 7.34 8.05
C THR A 151 -9.72 8.07 6.81
N MET A 152 -9.69 7.37 5.68
CA MET A 152 -9.25 7.87 4.39
C MET A 152 -10.26 7.57 3.28
N ASP A 153 -10.22 8.40 2.24
CA ASP A 153 -10.98 8.23 1.00
C ASP A 153 -10.07 7.57 -0.05
N CYS A 154 -10.30 6.28 -0.25
CA CYS A 154 -9.50 5.44 -1.13
C CYS A 154 -9.68 5.80 -2.62
N ASP A 155 -10.84 6.36 -2.98
CA ASP A 155 -11.07 6.84 -4.34
C ASP A 155 -10.23 8.09 -4.61
N ALA A 156 -10.22 9.04 -3.66
CA ALA A 156 -9.38 10.23 -3.74
C ALA A 156 -7.88 9.89 -3.77
N LEU A 157 -7.47 8.83 -3.07
CA LEU A 157 -6.10 8.31 -3.07
C LEU A 157 -5.76 7.45 -4.29
N ASN A 158 -6.75 7.08 -5.11
CA ASN A 158 -6.60 6.17 -6.24
C ASN A 158 -6.03 4.78 -5.85
N ILE A 159 -6.45 4.26 -4.69
CA ILE A 159 -6.04 2.95 -4.18
C ILE A 159 -7.26 2.05 -3.95
N ASN A 160 -7.02 0.74 -3.86
CA ASN A 160 -8.04 -0.21 -3.47
C ASN A 160 -7.89 -0.57 -1.98
N CYS A 161 -8.74 -0.01 -1.13
CA CYS A 161 -8.69 -0.33 0.30
C CYS A 161 -9.42 -1.62 0.68
N THR A 162 -9.93 -2.41 -0.27
CA THR A 162 -10.53 -3.69 0.08
C THR A 162 -9.49 -4.55 0.80
N GLN A 163 -9.86 -5.10 1.97
CA GLN A 163 -8.99 -6.03 2.68
C GLN A 163 -8.67 -7.22 1.77
N SER A 164 -7.39 -7.57 1.68
CA SER A 164 -6.94 -8.72 0.90
C SER A 164 -7.51 -10.04 1.43
N PHE A 165 -7.84 -10.11 2.73
CA PHE A 165 -8.39 -11.28 3.41
C PHE A 165 -9.30 -10.89 4.61
N PRO A 166 -10.59 -10.63 4.37
CA PRO A 166 -11.53 -10.28 5.43
C PRO A 166 -11.58 -11.34 6.54
N GLY A 167 -11.31 -10.95 7.79
CA GLY A 167 -11.41 -11.80 8.97
C GLY A 167 -10.19 -12.68 9.30
N ALA A 168 -9.14 -12.68 8.48
CA ALA A 168 -7.87 -13.36 8.79
C ALA A 168 -6.73 -12.38 9.10
N TYR A 169 -6.80 -11.18 8.51
CA TYR A 169 -5.88 -10.06 8.71
C TYR A 169 -6.76 -8.83 8.89
N ASP A 170 -6.74 -8.22 10.07
CA ASP A 170 -7.68 -7.11 10.35
C ASP A 170 -7.33 -5.84 9.53
N ASP A 171 -6.10 -5.75 9.02
CA ASP A 171 -5.63 -4.59 8.26
C ASP A 171 -5.06 -4.96 6.89
N GLY A 172 -5.23 -4.04 5.94
CA GLY A 172 -4.92 -4.20 4.52
C GLY A 172 -3.42 -4.15 4.17
N GLY A 173 -2.52 -4.54 5.08
CA GLY A 173 -1.06 -4.54 4.90
C GLY A 173 -0.35 -3.62 5.89
N GLN A 174 0.91 -3.94 6.19
CA GLN A 174 1.80 -3.14 7.03
C GLN A 174 2.92 -2.54 6.18
N TYR A 175 3.27 -1.28 6.46
CA TYR A 175 4.51 -0.67 6.00
C TYR A 175 5.38 -0.33 7.22
N ASP A 176 6.67 -0.63 7.14
CA ASP A 176 7.62 -0.42 8.23
C ASP A 176 9.07 -0.30 7.73
N ASP A 177 9.98 0.13 8.62
CA ASP A 177 11.42 0.17 8.34
C ASP A 177 12.16 -1.11 8.76
N GLY A 178 11.46 -2.24 8.75
CA GLY A 178 12.00 -3.56 9.03
C GLY A 178 13.21 -3.85 8.16
N PRO A 179 14.33 -4.35 8.72
CA PRO A 179 15.56 -4.45 7.97
C PRO A 179 15.46 -5.57 6.93
N PHE A 180 16.18 -5.40 5.81
CA PHE A 180 16.21 -6.38 4.71
C PHE A 180 16.57 -7.79 5.20
N ILE A 181 17.52 -7.90 6.13
CA ILE A 181 17.95 -9.18 6.72
C ILE A 181 16.82 -9.94 7.41
N SER A 182 15.81 -9.23 7.92
CA SER A 182 14.62 -9.77 8.58
C SER A 182 13.41 -9.78 7.65
N CYS A 183 13.65 -9.77 6.33
CA CYS A 183 12.61 -9.83 5.32
C CYS A 183 11.66 -8.61 5.23
N GLY A 184 12.08 -7.44 5.73
CA GLY A 184 11.30 -6.20 5.60
C GLY A 184 11.14 -5.76 4.15
N LYS A 185 9.96 -5.21 3.82
CA LYS A 185 9.57 -4.85 2.45
C LYS A 185 9.89 -3.40 2.10
N GLU A 186 10.05 -2.53 3.09
CA GLU A 186 10.52 -1.15 2.90
C GLU A 186 11.76 -0.87 3.75
N PRO A 187 12.85 -1.66 3.64
CA PRO A 187 13.98 -1.64 4.57
C PRO A 187 14.82 -0.35 4.55
N TYR A 188 14.50 0.57 3.65
CA TYR A 188 15.15 1.87 3.48
C TYR A 188 14.17 3.04 3.65
N SER A 189 12.93 2.76 4.02
CA SER A 189 11.98 3.76 4.52
C SER A 189 12.28 4.11 5.98
N GLY A 190 11.54 5.05 6.56
CA GLY A 190 11.73 5.42 7.96
C GLY A 190 11.14 6.76 8.32
N VAL A 191 11.57 7.29 9.46
CA VAL A 191 11.08 8.57 9.99
C VAL A 191 11.93 9.74 9.50
N ASP A 192 11.29 10.86 9.15
CA ASP A 192 12.00 12.13 8.96
C ASP A 192 12.56 12.62 10.31
N ASN A 193 13.86 12.40 10.50
CA ASN A 193 14.60 12.76 11.71
C ASN A 193 15.12 14.22 11.70
N SER A 194 14.55 15.09 10.85
CA SER A 194 14.85 16.52 10.87
C SER A 194 14.14 17.24 12.03
N THR A 195 14.50 18.51 12.26
CA THR A 195 13.80 19.38 13.23
C THR A 195 12.35 19.67 12.85
N SER A 196 12.00 19.53 11.57
CA SER A 196 10.64 19.76 11.06
C SER A 196 9.78 18.50 11.14
N GLY A 197 10.41 17.32 11.14
CA GLY A 197 9.77 16.02 11.37
C GLY A 197 9.78 15.62 12.85
N ASN A 198 10.20 14.39 13.12
CA ASN A 198 10.31 13.84 14.47
C ASN A 198 11.77 13.63 14.85
N LEU A 199 12.47 14.70 15.22
CA LEU A 199 13.85 14.64 15.69
C LEU A 199 14.00 13.63 16.85
N GLY A 200 14.98 12.75 16.73
CA GLY A 200 15.27 11.66 17.65
C GLY A 200 14.53 10.36 17.37
N PHE A 201 13.51 10.36 16.51
CA PHE A 201 12.74 9.17 16.14
C PHE A 201 13.36 8.48 14.93
N LYS A 202 13.19 7.15 14.83
CA LYS A 202 13.85 6.36 13.80
C LYS A 202 12.91 5.36 13.13
N HIS A 203 12.09 4.69 13.94
CA HIS A 203 11.29 3.56 13.50
C HIS A 203 9.84 3.97 13.28
N TYR A 204 9.17 3.27 12.39
CA TYR A 204 7.73 3.40 12.25
C TYR A 204 7.10 2.05 11.96
N VAL A 205 5.81 1.97 12.27
CA VAL A 205 4.94 0.88 11.84
C VAL A 205 3.62 1.51 11.43
N GLU A 206 3.15 1.15 10.25
CA GLU A 206 1.95 1.67 9.64
C GLU A 206 1.06 0.51 9.21
N MET A 207 -0.24 0.61 9.44
CA MET A 207 -1.23 -0.35 8.96
C MET A 207 -2.37 0.41 8.29
N ALA A 208 -2.82 -0.09 7.15
CA ALA A 208 -3.86 0.58 6.37
C ALA A 208 -4.75 -0.42 5.63
N GLY A 209 -6.07 -0.22 5.67
CA GLY A 209 -7.04 -1.09 5.01
C GLY A 209 -8.48 -0.68 5.31
N ASN A 210 -9.41 -1.07 4.46
CA ASN A 210 -10.84 -0.77 4.58
C ASN A 210 -11.18 0.72 4.80
N GLY A 211 -10.37 1.63 4.25
CA GLY A 211 -10.52 3.07 4.46
C GLY A 211 -10.06 3.56 5.83
N LEU A 212 -9.38 2.71 6.60
CA LEU A 212 -8.80 3.00 7.91
C LEU A 212 -7.28 3.00 7.80
N PHE A 213 -6.62 3.83 8.60
CA PHE A 213 -5.18 3.80 8.75
C PHE A 213 -4.76 4.06 10.20
N CYS A 214 -3.62 3.53 10.59
CA CYS A 214 -2.91 3.92 11.79
C CYS A 214 -1.40 3.82 11.57
N MET A 215 -0.65 4.67 12.24
CA MET A 215 0.81 4.66 12.19
C MET A 215 1.38 5.08 13.53
N ARG A 216 2.50 4.48 13.93
CA ARG A 216 3.37 4.98 14.98
C ARG A 216 4.71 5.39 14.42
N VAL A 217 5.27 6.48 14.94
CA VAL A 217 6.71 6.76 14.86
C VAL A 217 7.29 6.64 16.24
N CYS A 218 8.37 5.86 16.37
CA CYS A 218 8.95 5.49 17.65
C CYS A 218 10.43 5.86 17.76
N GLU A 219 10.86 6.05 19.01
CA GLU A 219 12.27 6.27 19.32
C GLU A 219 13.12 5.01 19.02
N PRO A 220 14.46 5.12 18.97
CA PRO A 220 15.32 4.01 18.63
C PRO A 220 15.20 2.85 19.63
N GLY A 221 15.30 1.61 19.13
CA GLY A 221 15.30 0.40 19.97
C GLY A 221 13.93 -0.18 20.27
N THR A 222 12.85 0.40 19.71
CA THR A 222 11.47 -0.10 19.89
C THR A 222 10.99 -1.02 18.77
N LEU A 223 11.82 -1.29 17.76
CA LEU A 223 11.55 -2.23 16.65
C LEU A 223 11.92 -3.67 17.05
N VAL A 224 11.48 -4.08 18.24
CA VAL A 224 11.76 -5.37 18.87
C VAL A 224 10.47 -5.94 19.44
N GLU A 225 10.44 -7.24 19.72
CA GLU A 225 9.27 -7.89 20.31
C GLU A 225 8.83 -7.17 21.61
N GLY A 226 7.56 -6.78 21.69
CA GLY A 226 6.98 -6.02 22.79
C GLY A 226 7.30 -4.51 22.81
N GLY A 227 8.05 -4.00 21.84
CA GLY A 227 8.34 -2.58 21.69
C GLY A 227 7.17 -1.78 21.08
N ALA A 228 7.22 -0.46 21.21
CA ALA A 228 6.17 0.44 20.72
C ALA A 228 5.93 0.36 19.19
N CYS A 229 6.98 0.03 18.42
CA CYS A 229 6.94 -0.21 16.97
C CYS A 229 7.35 -1.66 16.66
N ASP A 230 6.90 -2.62 17.47
CA ASP A 230 7.05 -4.03 17.18
C ASP A 230 6.32 -4.42 15.88
N VAL A 231 7.10 -4.73 14.84
CA VAL A 231 6.63 -5.10 13.50
C VAL A 231 6.07 -6.52 13.41
N THR A 232 6.18 -7.34 14.46
CA THR A 232 5.66 -8.72 14.46
C THR A 232 4.13 -8.78 14.52
N HIS A 233 3.46 -7.64 14.75
CA HIS A 233 2.01 -7.51 14.82
C HIS A 233 1.33 -7.13 13.49
N ASP A 234 2.01 -7.30 12.36
CA ASP A 234 1.56 -7.03 10.96
C ASP A 234 0.11 -7.44 10.68
N THR A 235 -0.35 -8.55 11.26
CA THR A 235 -1.67 -9.10 10.97
C THR A 235 -2.76 -8.69 11.96
N GLU A 236 -2.41 -8.04 13.07
CA GLU A 236 -3.32 -7.78 14.19
C GLU A 236 -4.24 -6.59 13.95
N GLY A 237 -3.76 -5.62 13.19
CA GLY A 237 -4.45 -4.42 12.81
C GLY A 237 -4.58 -3.33 13.89
N CYS A 238 -5.11 -2.19 13.48
CA CYS A 238 -5.04 -0.93 14.21
C CYS A 238 -5.69 -0.98 15.58
N GLU A 239 -6.93 -1.48 15.66
CA GLU A 239 -7.67 -1.50 16.93
C GLU A 239 -7.04 -2.44 17.95
N LYS A 240 -6.49 -3.58 17.50
CA LYS A 240 -5.87 -4.57 18.39
C LYS A 240 -4.45 -4.17 18.80
N TYR A 241 -3.58 -3.86 17.84
CA TYR A 241 -2.18 -3.57 18.12
C TYR A 241 -1.98 -2.12 18.59
N MET A 242 -2.53 -1.15 17.84
CA MET A 242 -2.38 0.26 18.18
C MET A 242 -3.38 0.77 19.22
N ARG A 243 -4.34 -0.07 19.63
CA ARG A 243 -5.36 0.21 20.64
C ARG A 243 -6.18 1.46 20.31
N VAL A 244 -6.42 1.69 19.03
CA VAL A 244 -7.16 2.86 18.55
C VAL A 244 -8.66 2.60 18.51
N LYS A 245 -9.42 3.69 18.42
CA LYS A 245 -10.85 3.66 18.13
C LYS A 245 -11.13 4.67 17.03
N PHE A 246 -11.65 4.20 15.91
CA PHE A 246 -11.92 5.08 14.78
C PHE A 246 -13.14 5.96 15.07
N THR A 247 -12.91 7.26 15.05
CA THR A 247 -13.97 8.26 15.19
C THR A 247 -13.88 9.31 14.08
N SER A 248 -14.88 10.19 14.02
CA SER A 248 -14.84 11.34 13.12
C SER A 248 -14.11 12.51 13.78
N GLY A 249 -13.45 13.35 12.98
CA GLY A 249 -12.87 14.60 13.45
C GLY A 249 -11.34 14.61 13.38
N PHE A 250 -10.77 15.65 13.96
CA PHE A 250 -9.33 15.89 13.97
C PHE A 250 -8.91 16.37 15.35
N ASP A 251 -8.14 15.57 16.07
CA ASP A 251 -7.66 15.96 17.40
C ASP A 251 -6.26 15.44 17.74
N TYR A 252 -5.67 16.10 18.74
CA TYR A 252 -4.37 15.81 19.30
C TYR A 252 -4.48 15.64 20.81
N VAL A 253 -3.84 14.60 21.35
CA VAL A 253 -3.76 14.32 22.79
C VAL A 253 -2.31 14.07 23.20
N ASP A 254 -1.84 14.77 24.23
CA ASP A 254 -0.56 14.47 24.90
C ASP A 254 -0.83 13.69 26.21
N LEU A 255 -0.46 12.41 26.23
CA LEU A 255 -0.67 11.56 27.41
C LEU A 255 0.26 11.87 28.58
N ALA A 256 1.39 12.55 28.33
CA ALA A 256 2.28 13.00 29.39
C ALA A 256 1.79 14.31 30.05
N ALA A 257 0.86 15.03 29.41
CA ALA A 257 0.17 16.20 29.95
C ALA A 257 -1.36 15.95 30.01
N PRO A 258 -1.82 15.04 30.90
CA PRO A 258 -3.19 14.56 30.91
C PRO A 258 -4.20 15.70 31.12
N GLY A 259 -5.15 15.82 30.18
CA GLY A 259 -6.30 16.74 30.27
C GLY A 259 -6.47 17.70 29.09
N ALA A 260 -5.49 17.81 28.19
CA ALA A 260 -5.57 18.68 27.02
C ALA A 260 -5.83 17.88 25.73
N VAL A 261 -7.08 17.92 25.24
CA VAL A 261 -7.43 17.51 23.87
C VAL A 261 -7.51 18.78 23.03
N THR A 262 -6.70 18.86 21.97
CA THR A 262 -6.76 19.96 21.00
C THR A 262 -7.52 19.48 19.78
N THR A 263 -8.59 20.19 19.38
CA THR A 263 -9.37 19.85 18.19
C THR A 263 -9.07 20.80 17.05
N PHE A 264 -9.17 20.30 15.82
CA PHE A 264 -8.85 21.02 14.60
C PHE A 264 -10.09 21.04 13.69
N SER A 265 -10.41 22.21 13.14
CA SER A 265 -11.48 22.35 12.16
C SER A 265 -10.92 22.15 10.75
N VAL A 266 -11.34 21.07 10.09
CA VAL A 266 -10.95 20.74 8.72
C VAL A 266 -12.18 20.76 7.83
N SER A 267 -12.12 21.50 6.72
CA SER A 267 -13.18 21.51 5.72
C SER A 267 -12.98 20.34 4.76
N LEU A 268 -13.95 19.41 4.72
CA LEU A 268 -13.89 18.24 3.86
C LEU A 268 -14.88 18.35 2.70
N PRO A 269 -14.49 17.98 1.48
CA PRO A 269 -15.45 17.83 0.39
C PRO A 269 -16.45 16.71 0.73
N PRO A 270 -17.70 16.78 0.24
CA PRO A 270 -18.66 15.69 0.40
C PRO A 270 -18.13 14.42 -0.28
N LEU A 271 -18.43 13.26 0.31
CA LEU A 271 -18.14 11.99 -0.35
C LEU A 271 -19.01 11.86 -1.61
N PRO A 272 -18.47 11.28 -2.70
CA PRO A 272 -19.29 10.89 -3.84
C PRO A 272 -20.44 10.00 -3.34
N SER A 273 -21.68 10.28 -3.76
CA SER A 273 -22.79 9.41 -3.42
C SER A 273 -22.53 8.02 -4.00
N PRO A 274 -22.72 6.93 -3.23
CA PRO A 274 -22.60 5.59 -3.77
C PRO A 274 -23.58 5.48 -4.93
N THR A 275 -23.04 5.27 -6.14
CA THR A 275 -23.89 5.03 -7.29
C THR A 275 -24.62 3.72 -6.99
N ALA A 276 -25.93 3.78 -6.80
CA ALA A 276 -26.73 2.60 -6.52
C ALA A 276 -26.44 1.57 -7.61
N MET A 277 -25.78 0.46 -7.24
CA MET A 277 -25.70 -0.67 -8.14
C MET A 277 -27.14 -1.09 -8.45
N PRO A 278 -27.52 -1.30 -9.72
CA PRO A 278 -28.85 -1.78 -10.05
C PRO A 278 -29.05 -3.10 -9.30
N SER A 279 -30.01 -3.11 -8.39
CA SER A 279 -30.45 -4.34 -7.76
C SER A 279 -30.94 -5.25 -8.88
N SER A 280 -30.24 -6.35 -9.10
CA SER A 280 -30.80 -7.47 -9.86
C SER A 280 -31.93 -8.04 -9.01
N GLY A 281 -33.12 -7.43 -9.14
CA GLY A 281 -34.35 -7.89 -8.54
C GLY A 281 -34.62 -9.31 -9.02
N GLY A 282 -34.35 -10.29 -8.16
CA GLY A 282 -34.87 -11.64 -8.29
C GLY A 282 -36.37 -11.61 -8.10
N GLY A 283 -37.09 -11.28 -9.17
CA GLY A 283 -38.53 -11.43 -9.27
C GLY A 283 -38.86 -12.82 -9.82
N SER A 284 -39.24 -13.73 -8.94
CA SER A 284 -39.98 -14.94 -9.30
C SER A 284 -41.42 -14.54 -9.68
N GLY A 285 -41.86 -14.90 -10.88
CA GLY A 285 -43.24 -14.66 -11.33
C GLY A 285 -43.41 -15.07 -12.80
N GLY A 286 -44.07 -16.19 -13.03
CA GLY A 286 -44.11 -16.86 -14.33
C GLY A 286 -45.09 -16.28 -15.36
N GLY A 287 -44.78 -16.58 -16.62
CA GLY A 287 -45.74 -16.91 -17.68
C GLY A 287 -46.41 -15.76 -18.44
N ALA A 288 -45.96 -15.52 -19.69
CA ALA A 288 -46.68 -15.89 -20.92
C ALA A 288 -46.32 -14.96 -22.11
N GLY A 289 -45.76 -15.56 -23.17
CA GLY A 289 -46.20 -15.35 -24.55
C GLY A 289 -45.95 -14.02 -25.29
N ALA A 290 -44.84 -14.00 -26.05
CA ALA A 290 -44.70 -13.50 -27.44
C ALA A 290 -44.79 -11.98 -27.75
N PRO A 291 -44.31 -11.50 -28.92
CA PRO A 291 -43.22 -11.99 -29.78
C PRO A 291 -42.12 -10.93 -30.02
N VAL A 292 -41.01 -11.43 -30.55
CA VAL A 292 -39.85 -10.72 -31.09
C VAL A 292 -40.26 -9.78 -32.22
N ASN A 293 -39.88 -8.50 -32.13
CA ASN A 293 -39.77 -7.61 -33.29
C ASN A 293 -38.31 -7.24 -33.52
N THR A 294 -37.75 -7.92 -34.52
CA THR A 294 -36.47 -7.68 -35.17
C THR A 294 -36.50 -6.30 -35.83
N VAL A 295 -35.64 -5.38 -35.40
CA VAL A 295 -35.31 -4.20 -36.19
C VAL A 295 -33.84 -4.26 -36.57
N ASN A 296 -33.65 -4.46 -37.86
CA ASN A 296 -32.41 -4.53 -38.60
C ASN A 296 -32.00 -3.10 -39.00
N PRO A 297 -30.76 -2.63 -38.72
CA PRO A 297 -30.19 -1.54 -39.49
C PRO A 297 -29.28 -2.10 -40.59
N SER A 298 -29.66 -1.76 -41.81
CA SER A 298 -28.95 -1.96 -43.06
C SER A 298 -27.49 -1.50 -43.03
N SER A 299 -26.67 -2.28 -43.73
CA SER A 299 -25.27 -2.06 -44.07
C SER A 299 -25.04 -0.94 -45.11
N LYS A 300 -23.88 -0.26 -44.98
CA LYS A 300 -22.87 -0.05 -46.04
C LYS A 300 -21.67 0.72 -45.45
N SER A 301 -20.51 0.02 -45.37
CA SER A 301 -19.26 0.29 -46.11
C SER A 301 -18.48 1.53 -45.63
N GLY A 302 -17.19 1.48 -45.26
CA GLY A 302 -16.15 0.65 -45.87
C GLY A 302 -15.02 0.23 -44.92
N ALA A 303 -14.39 -0.86 -45.36
CA ALA A 303 -13.23 -1.50 -44.77
C ALA A 303 -11.95 -0.67 -44.99
N ILE A 304 -10.96 -0.87 -44.11
CA ILE A 304 -9.63 -1.41 -44.45
C ILE A 304 -9.12 -2.11 -43.19
N SER A 305 -8.94 -3.43 -43.31
CA SER A 305 -8.29 -4.29 -42.33
C SER A 305 -6.83 -4.48 -42.76
N ARG A 306 -5.90 -4.50 -41.79
CA ARG A 306 -4.58 -5.09 -41.94
C ARG A 306 -4.42 -6.16 -40.87
N THR A 307 -4.71 -7.39 -41.26
CA THR A 307 -4.36 -8.62 -40.55
C THR A 307 -2.88 -8.92 -40.78
N TRP A 308 -2.13 -9.15 -39.71
CA TRP A 308 -0.92 -9.97 -39.73
C TRP A 308 -1.21 -11.23 -38.90
N SER A 309 -1.24 -12.36 -39.59
CA SER A 309 -1.30 -13.71 -39.04
C SER A 309 0.01 -14.42 -39.39
N CYS A 310 0.64 -15.05 -38.43
CA CYS A 310 1.55 -16.19 -38.61
C CYS A 310 1.63 -16.90 -37.25
N SER A 311 0.81 -17.92 -37.05
CA SER A 311 1.13 -19.34 -37.29
C SER A 311 2.02 -19.92 -36.21
N ALA A 312 1.37 -20.64 -35.28
CA ALA A 312 1.97 -21.60 -34.40
C ALA A 312 2.53 -22.78 -35.21
N VAL A 313 3.73 -23.24 -34.87
CA VAL A 313 4.23 -24.56 -35.22
C VAL A 313 4.74 -25.21 -33.94
N PHE A 314 3.96 -26.16 -33.44
CA PHE A 314 4.39 -27.15 -32.45
C PHE A 314 5.24 -28.20 -33.16
N VAL A 315 6.48 -28.42 -32.70
CA VAL A 315 7.23 -29.65 -33.00
C VAL A 315 7.60 -30.30 -31.68
N LEU A 316 6.91 -31.41 -31.39
CA LEU A 316 7.33 -32.43 -30.45
C LEU A 316 8.46 -33.24 -31.10
N LEU A 317 9.59 -33.38 -30.42
CA LEU A 317 10.61 -34.39 -30.74
C LEU A 317 11.03 -35.10 -29.45
N PHE A 318 10.58 -36.35 -29.34
CA PHE A 318 11.13 -37.38 -28.46
C PHE A 318 12.41 -37.93 -29.09
N ALA A 319 13.49 -38.00 -28.33
CA ALA A 319 14.60 -38.95 -28.47
C ALA A 319 15.34 -38.95 -27.10
N LEU A 320 15.09 -39.90 -26.20
CA LEU A 320 15.74 -41.22 -26.13
C LEU A 320 17.26 -41.15 -26.38
N TYR A 321 18.05 -41.12 -25.31
CA TYR A 321 19.39 -41.71 -25.31
C TYR A 321 19.60 -42.49 -24.01
N ILE A 322 19.85 -43.78 -24.22
CA ILE A 322 20.38 -44.77 -23.29
C ILE A 322 21.91 -44.66 -23.39
N VAL A 323 22.59 -44.38 -22.28
CA VAL A 323 23.64 -45.19 -21.60
C VAL A 323 23.79 -44.61 -20.19
#